data_AF-A0A7G8DEK9-F1
#
_entry.id   AF-A0A7G8DEK9-F1
#
_cell.length_a   1.000
_cell.length_b   1.000
_cell.length_c   1.000
_cell.angle_alpha   90.00
_cell.angle_beta   90.00
_cell.angle_gamma   90.00
#
_symmetry.space_group_name_H-M   'P 1'
#
loop_
_entity.id
_entity.type
_entity.pdbx_description
1 polymer ?
#
loop_
_entity_poly.entity_id
_entity_poly.type
_entity_poly.pdbx_seq_one_letter_code
_entity_poly.pdbx_strand_id
1 'polypeptide(L)'
;MELEPESLSKAIQLSVAPVFLLAGIGALMNVISGRLARIVDNARKTKTSLDAGETIDEREQWTYRRRMQLTIRAIELLTAATLLISAVVVVMFFSVISRINLTLVVVPLFISAMLLVMSASICFLREVRMASVHINRLF
;
A
#
# COMPACT_ATOMS: atom_id res chain seq x y z
N MET A 1 5.01 -34.24 23.76
CA MET A 1 3.68 -33.89 23.25
C MET A 1 3.02 -33.04 24.31
N GLU A 2 3.23 -31.73 24.24
CA GLU A 2 2.51 -30.68 24.99
C GLU A 2 3.08 -29.37 24.43
N LEU A 3 2.33 -28.75 23.52
CA LEU A 3 2.56 -27.33 23.24
C LEU A 3 2.13 -26.63 24.53
N GLU A 4 3.08 -26.30 25.41
CA GLU A 4 2.74 -25.55 26.61
C GLU A 4 1.95 -24.30 26.19
N PRO A 5 0.74 -24.08 26.72
CA PRO A 5 -0.12 -22.97 26.29
C PRO A 5 0.57 -21.60 26.41
N GLU A 6 1.59 -21.50 27.28
CA GLU A 6 2.45 -20.32 27.39
C GLU A 6 3.22 -20.00 26.09
N SER A 7 3.73 -21.00 25.38
CA SER A 7 4.49 -20.79 24.14
C SER A 7 3.61 -20.27 23.00
N LEU A 8 2.38 -20.82 22.88
CA LEU A 8 1.40 -20.35 21.90
C LEU A 8 0.87 -18.96 22.24
N SER A 9 0.57 -18.69 23.51
CA SER A 9 0.14 -17.37 23.99
C SER A 9 1.18 -16.29 23.69
N LYS A 10 2.47 -16.59 23.94
CA LYS A 10 3.60 -15.70 23.61
C LYS A 10 3.68 -15.43 22.10
N ALA A 11 3.51 -16.45 21.27
CA ALA A 11 3.53 -16.33 19.80
C ALA A 11 2.43 -15.40 19.29
N ILE A 12 1.21 -15.56 19.82
CA ILE A 12 0.06 -14.73 19.49
C ILE A 12 0.35 -13.28 19.86
N GLN A 13 0.78 -13.01 21.11
CA GLN A 13 1.11 -11.67 21.59
C GLN A 13 2.17 -10.98 20.72
N LEU A 14 3.25 -11.68 20.38
CA LEU A 14 4.32 -11.15 19.54
C LEU A 14 3.86 -10.89 18.10
N SER A 15 2.91 -11.69 17.59
CA SER A 15 2.35 -11.54 16.25
C SER A 15 1.29 -10.45 16.13
N VAL A 16 0.70 -9.97 17.24
CA VAL A 16 -0.32 -8.91 17.20
C VAL A 16 0.23 -7.61 16.61
N ALA A 17 1.46 -7.23 16.95
CA ALA A 17 2.09 -6.00 16.43
C ALA A 17 2.18 -5.95 14.89
N PRO A 18 2.78 -6.94 14.20
CA PRO A 18 2.81 -6.97 12.74
C PRO A 18 1.42 -7.15 12.11
N VAL A 19 0.50 -7.89 12.75
CA VAL A 19 -0.88 -8.03 12.23
C VAL A 19 -1.64 -6.69 12.31
N PHE A 20 -1.44 -5.89 13.35
CA PHE A 20 -2.03 -4.56 13.47
C PHE A 20 -1.61 -3.65 12.31
N LEU A 21 -0.36 -3.76 11.88
CA LEU A 21 0.13 -3.05 10.70
C LEU A 21 -0.57 -3.48 9.40
N LEU A 22 -0.93 -4.77 9.23
CA LEU A 22 -1.72 -5.23 8.07
C LEU A 22 -3.07 -4.50 7.99
N ALA A 23 -3.72 -4.28 9.13
CA ALA A 23 -4.96 -3.50 9.17
C ALA A 23 -4.72 -2.05 8.74
N GLY A 24 -3.63 -1.42 9.21
CA GLY A 24 -3.21 -0.08 8.78
C GLY A 24 -2.92 0.00 7.28
N ILE A 25 -2.24 -1.01 6.73
CA ILE A 25 -2.00 -1.16 5.29
C ILE A 25 -3.33 -1.29 4.52
N GLY A 26 -4.27 -2.10 5.00
CA GLY A 26 -5.60 -2.26 4.38
C GLY A 26 -6.37 -0.94 4.34
N ALA A 27 -6.33 -0.16 5.42
CA ALA A 27 -6.93 1.18 5.45
C ALA A 27 -6.28 2.12 4.43
N LEU A 28 -4.95 2.12 4.32
CA LEU A 28 -4.23 2.89 3.30
C LEU A 28 -4.58 2.45 1.88
N MET A 29 -4.66 1.14 1.61
CA MET A 29 -5.08 0.60 0.31
C MET A 29 -6.47 1.10 -0.06
N ASN A 30 -7.41 1.11 0.88
CA ASN A 30 -8.76 1.60 0.60
C ASN A 30 -8.78 3.08 0.21
N VAL A 31 -8.01 3.92 0.92
CA VAL A 31 -7.88 5.35 0.60
C VAL A 31 -7.26 5.58 -0.78
N ILE A 32 -6.19 4.86 -1.11
CA ILE A 32 -5.49 4.99 -2.40
C ILE A 32 -6.39 4.48 -3.54
N SER A 33 -7.04 3.32 -3.37
CA SER A 33 -7.95 2.73 -4.35
C SER A 33 -9.16 3.62 -4.62
N GLY A 34 -9.77 4.21 -3.58
CA GLY A 34 -10.86 5.18 -3.75
C GLY A 34 -10.44 6.47 -4.46
N ARG A 35 -9.15 6.84 -4.42
CA ARG A 35 -8.61 7.95 -5.21
C ARG A 35 -8.30 7.53 -6.64
N LEU A 36 -7.76 6.33 -6.86
CA LEU A 36 -7.55 5.78 -8.20
C LEU A 36 -8.86 5.71 -8.97
N ALA A 37 -9.92 5.17 -8.35
CA ALA A 37 -11.25 5.06 -8.96
C ALA A 37 -11.74 6.44 -9.45
N ARG A 38 -11.68 7.47 -8.59
CA ARG A 38 -12.05 8.85 -8.98
C ARG A 38 -11.20 9.41 -10.12
N ILE A 39 -9.88 9.15 -10.14
CA ILE A 39 -8.99 9.58 -11.23
C ILE A 39 -9.35 8.87 -12.54
N VAL A 40 -9.60 7.56 -12.48
CA VAL A 40 -9.99 6.73 -13.64
C VAL A 40 -11.36 7.16 -14.17
N ASP A 41 -12.33 7.40 -13.30
CA ASP A 41 -13.67 7.87 -13.67
C ASP A 41 -13.60 9.23 -14.37
N ASN A 42 -12.81 10.16 -13.84
CA ASN A 42 -12.60 11.46 -14.48
C ASN A 42 -11.89 11.33 -15.84
N ALA A 43 -10.85 10.50 -15.94
CA ALA A 43 -10.18 10.23 -17.21
C ALA A 43 -11.11 9.60 -18.25
N ARG A 44 -12.04 8.74 -17.80
CA ARG A 44 -13.04 8.10 -18.65
C ARG A 44 -14.07 9.12 -19.17
N LYS A 45 -14.54 10.04 -18.33
CA LYS A 45 -15.41 11.16 -18.74
C LYS A 45 -14.74 12.07 -19.77
N THR A 46 -13.48 12.46 -19.53
CA THR A 46 -12.68 13.24 -20.49
C THR A 46 -12.54 12.51 -21.82
N LYS A 47 -12.30 11.19 -21.82
CA LYS A 47 -12.24 10.38 -23.04
C LYS A 47 -13.56 10.34 -23.81
N THR A 48 -14.69 10.25 -23.12
CA THR A 48 -16.02 10.31 -23.75
C THR A 48 -16.28 11.68 -24.42
N SER A 49 -15.84 12.78 -23.82
CA SER A 49 -15.86 14.12 -24.43
C SER A 49 -14.99 14.22 -25.68
N LEU A 50 -13.80 13.60 -25.70
CA LEU A 50 -12.94 13.52 -26.89
C LEU A 50 -13.61 12.75 -28.04
N ASP A 51 -14.22 11.60 -27.76
CA ASP A 51 -14.94 10.81 -28.79
C ASP A 51 -16.17 11.57 -29.33
N ALA A 52 -16.70 12.54 -28.58
CA ALA A 52 -17.78 13.43 -29.01
C ALA A 52 -17.29 14.62 -29.87
N GLY A 53 -15.99 14.72 -30.16
CA GLY A 53 -15.41 15.74 -31.05
C GLY A 53 -14.89 17.00 -30.35
N GLU A 54 -14.84 17.05 -29.02
CA GLU A 54 -14.23 18.17 -28.29
C GLU A 54 -12.68 18.11 -28.36
N THR A 55 -12.04 19.22 -28.73
CA THR A 55 -10.57 19.34 -28.71
C THR A 55 -10.08 19.49 -27.27
N ILE A 56 -9.52 18.42 -26.71
CA ILE A 56 -8.91 18.43 -25.37
C ILE A 56 -7.40 18.64 -25.51
N ASP A 57 -6.84 19.57 -24.72
CA ASP A 57 -5.42 19.87 -24.68
C ASP A 57 -4.62 18.60 -24.29
N GLU A 58 -3.66 18.18 -25.13
CA GLU A 58 -2.84 16.97 -24.94
C GLU A 58 -2.08 16.98 -23.59
N ARG A 59 -1.85 18.18 -23.03
CA ARG A 59 -1.22 18.39 -21.72
C ARG A 59 -2.08 17.90 -20.56
N GLU A 60 -3.40 17.99 -20.65
CA GLU A 60 -4.30 17.49 -19.61
C GLU A 60 -4.30 15.96 -19.58
N GLN A 61 -4.34 15.30 -20.75
CA GLN A 61 -4.27 13.83 -20.84
C GLN A 61 -2.97 13.27 -20.25
N TRP A 62 -1.82 13.91 -20.50
CA TRP A 62 -0.53 13.50 -19.95
C TRP A 62 -0.49 13.57 -18.42
N THR A 63 -1.14 14.58 -17.85
CA THR A 63 -1.22 14.77 -16.40
C THR A 63 -2.06 13.68 -15.75
N TYR A 64 -3.19 13.28 -16.35
CA TYR A 64 -4.01 12.17 -15.85
C TYR A 64 -3.27 10.82 -15.88
N ARG A 65 -2.57 10.52 -16.98
CA ARG A 65 -1.77 9.27 -17.08
C ARG A 65 -0.64 9.19 -16.05
N ARG A 66 0.08 10.29 -15.83
CA ARG A 66 1.16 10.37 -14.82
C ARG A 66 0.61 10.11 -13.42
N ARG A 67 -0.54 10.72 -13.07
CA ARG A 67 -1.19 10.54 -11.76
C ARG A 67 -1.66 9.09 -11.57
N MET A 68 -2.24 8.48 -12.60
CA MET A 68 -2.69 7.09 -12.55
C MET A 68 -1.52 6.12 -12.30
N GLN A 69 -0.37 6.33 -12.96
CA GLN A 69 0.82 5.49 -12.77
C GLN A 69 1.43 5.60 -11.37
N LEU A 70 1.44 6.80 -10.75
CA LEU A 70 1.92 6.93 -9.37
C LEU A 70 1.00 6.18 -8.39
N THR A 71 -0.31 6.29 -8.55
CA THR A 71 -1.28 5.62 -7.69
C THR A 71 -1.20 4.11 -7.84
N ILE A 72 -1.08 3.58 -9.06
CA ILE A 72 -0.90 2.15 -9.32
C ILE A 72 0.39 1.64 -8.66
N ARG A 73 1.52 2.34 -8.82
CA ARG A 73 2.78 1.97 -8.16
C ARG A 73 2.67 1.98 -6.63
N ALA A 74 1.93 2.92 -6.05
CA ALA A 74 1.71 2.95 -4.61
C ALA A 74 0.92 1.71 -4.13
N ILE A 75 -0.08 1.27 -4.89
CA ILE A 75 -0.86 0.05 -4.60
C ILE A 75 0.03 -1.19 -4.72
N GLU A 76 0.87 -1.28 -5.75
CA GLU A 76 1.83 -2.38 -5.92
C GLU A 76 2.81 -2.48 -4.74
N LEU A 77 3.41 -1.36 -4.33
CA LEU A 77 4.31 -1.31 -3.17
C LEU A 77 3.60 -1.72 -1.87
N LEU A 78 2.36 -1.28 -1.69
CA LEU A 78 1.57 -1.58 -0.51
C LEU A 78 1.13 -3.05 -0.47
N THR A 79 0.86 -3.64 -1.64
CA THR A 79 0.58 -5.08 -1.80
C THR A 79 1.83 -5.92 -1.49
N ALA A 80 3.00 -5.50 -1.96
CA ALA A 80 4.27 -6.15 -1.63
C ALA A 80 4.59 -6.08 -0.13
N ALA A 81 4.30 -4.94 0.52
CA ALA A 81 4.43 -4.82 1.98
C ALA A 81 3.49 -5.78 2.73
N THR A 82 2.23 -5.90 2.30
CA THR A 82 1.26 -6.88 2.86
C THR A 82 1.80 -8.30 2.79
N LEU A 83 2.38 -8.71 1.65
CA LEU A 83 2.98 -10.04 1.50
C LEU A 83 4.16 -10.26 2.46
N LEU A 84 5.06 -9.28 2.60
CA LEU A 84 6.19 -9.37 3.52
C LEU A 84 5.74 -9.46 4.98
N ILE A 85 4.77 -8.66 5.40
CA ILE A 85 4.26 -8.72 6.78
C ILE A 85 3.51 -10.05 7.02
N SER A 86 2.79 -10.55 6.03
CA SER A 86 2.15 -11.87 6.12
C SER A 86 3.21 -12.97 6.29
N ALA A 87 4.33 -12.88 5.56
CA ALA A 87 5.46 -13.79 5.73
C ALA A 87 6.12 -13.66 7.12
N VAL A 88 6.26 -12.44 7.67
CA VAL A 88 6.74 -12.22 9.04
C VAL A 88 5.87 -12.98 10.05
N VAL A 89 4.55 -12.89 9.93
CA VAL A 89 3.61 -13.58 10.83
C VAL A 89 3.79 -15.09 10.72
N VAL A 90 3.89 -15.65 9.50
CA VAL A 90 4.14 -17.08 9.30
C VAL A 90 5.46 -17.52 9.95
N VAL A 91 6.55 -16.77 9.74
CA VAL A 91 7.87 -17.08 10.31
C VAL A 91 7.84 -17.00 11.85
N MET A 92 7.11 -16.05 12.43
CA MET A 92 6.96 -15.92 13.89
C MET A 92 6.25 -17.13 14.50
N PHE A 93 5.15 -17.60 13.90
CA PHE A 93 4.49 -18.83 14.33
C PHE A 93 5.37 -20.06 14.13
N PHE A 94 6.11 -20.14 13.01
CA PHE A 94 7.04 -21.23 12.75
C PHE A 94 8.19 -21.28 13.76
N SER A 95 8.72 -20.12 14.16
CA SER A 95 9.76 -19.99 15.19
C SER A 95 9.37 -20.62 16.51
N VAL A 96 8.09 -20.50 16.89
CA VAL A 96 7.55 -21.09 18.12
C VAL A 96 7.39 -22.61 18.00
N ILE A 97 6.92 -23.10 16.85
CA ILE A 97 6.77 -24.54 16.61
C ILE A 97 8.14 -25.24 16.58
N SER A 98 9.11 -24.66 15.89
CA SER A 98 10.46 -25.24 15.76
C SER A 98 11.35 -24.99 16.98
N ARG A 99 10.94 -24.15 17.94
CA ARG A 99 11.76 -23.70 19.08
C ARG A 99 13.12 -23.10 18.68
N ILE A 100 13.19 -22.51 17.48
CA ILE A 100 14.39 -21.86 16.93
C ILE A 100 14.13 -20.36 16.87
N ASN A 101 15.10 -19.56 17.30
CA ASN A 101 15.06 -18.10 17.18
C ASN A 101 15.28 -17.67 15.72
N LEU A 102 14.20 -17.41 14.98
CA LEU A 102 14.25 -16.93 13.60
C LEU A 102 14.30 -15.39 13.50
N THR A 103 14.69 -14.73 14.59
CA THR A 103 14.81 -13.26 14.67
C THR A 103 15.67 -12.68 13.54
N LEU A 104 16.76 -13.36 13.17
CA LEU A 104 17.64 -12.97 12.06
C LEU A 104 16.94 -12.95 10.68
N VAL A 105 15.83 -13.69 10.52
CA VAL A 105 15.01 -13.70 9.30
C VAL A 105 13.87 -12.70 9.41
N VAL A 106 13.23 -12.63 10.58
CA VAL A 106 12.08 -11.74 10.84
C VAL A 106 12.47 -10.26 10.73
N VAL A 107 13.62 -9.88 11.32
CA VAL A 107 14.09 -8.49 11.35
C VAL A 107 14.25 -7.88 9.95
N PRO A 108 15.02 -8.47 9.01
CA PRO A 108 15.17 -7.89 7.67
C PRO A 108 13.88 -7.90 6.85
N LEU A 109 13.02 -8.92 7.01
CA LEU A 109 11.70 -8.95 6.37
C LEU A 109 10.83 -7.78 6.84
N PHE A 110 10.78 -7.55 8.16
CA PHE A 110 9.98 -6.49 8.75
C PHE A 110 10.50 -5.10 8.36
N ILE A 111 11.82 -4.89 8.37
CA ILE A 111 12.43 -3.63 7.90
C ILE A 111 12.12 -3.39 6.42
N SER A 112 12.23 -4.42 5.58
CA SER A 112 11.92 -4.31 4.15
C SER A 112 10.44 -3.93 3.94
N ALA A 113 9.52 -4.52 4.71
CA ALA A 113 8.12 -4.15 4.68
C ALA A 113 7.88 -2.70 5.11
N MET A 114 8.52 -2.24 6.20
CA MET A 114 8.47 -0.85 6.64
C MET A 114 8.94 0.13 5.55
N LEU A 115 10.03 -0.19 4.85
CA LEU A 115 10.55 0.64 3.77
C LEU A 115 9.57 0.71 2.58
N LEU A 116 8.90 -0.40 2.25
CA LEU A 116 7.86 -0.41 1.21
C LEU A 116 6.65 0.43 1.60
N VAL A 117 6.15 0.30 2.84
CA VAL A 117 5.05 1.14 3.35
C VAL A 117 5.44 2.61 3.32
N MET A 118 6.64 2.96 3.78
CA MET A 118 7.13 4.34 3.77
C MET A 118 7.23 4.88 2.33
N SER A 119 7.74 4.08 1.39
CA SER A 119 7.82 4.45 -0.02
C SER A 119 6.44 4.64 -0.66
N ALA A 120 5.47 3.77 -0.33
CA ALA A 120 4.09 3.88 -0.77
C ALA A 120 3.42 5.16 -0.23
N SER A 121 3.61 5.47 1.06
CA SER A 121 3.11 6.70 1.68
C SER A 121 3.73 7.96 1.07
N ILE A 122 5.02 7.95 0.73
CA ILE A 122 5.68 9.07 0.04
C ILE A 122 5.12 9.24 -1.39
N CYS A 123 4.91 8.14 -2.12
CA CYS A 123 4.30 8.16 -3.45
C CYS A 123 2.89 8.76 -3.38
N PHE A 124 2.10 8.34 -2.39
CA PHE A 124 0.78 8.89 -2.12
C PHE A 124 0.83 10.38 -1.78
N LEU A 125 1.73 10.82 -0.90
CA LEU A 125 1.90 12.22 -0.54
C LEU A 125 2.27 13.08 -1.76
N ARG A 126 3.13 12.57 -2.65
CA ARG A 126 3.47 13.24 -3.91
C ARG A 126 2.26 13.42 -4.81
N GLU A 127 1.40 12.40 -4.91
CA GLU A 127 0.18 12.48 -5.70
C GLU A 127 -0.86 13.43 -5.08
N VAL A 128 -0.98 13.49 -3.74
CA VAL A 128 -1.77 14.53 -3.04
C VAL A 128 -1.27 15.93 -3.40
N ARG A 129 0.04 16.18 -3.27
CA ARG A 129 0.61 17.51 -3.56
C ARG A 129 0.36 17.94 -5.00
N MET A 130 0.48 17.04 -5.96
CA MET A 130 0.16 17.33 -7.37
C MET A 130 -1.32 17.69 -7.56
N ALA A 131 -2.24 17.05 -6.83
CA ALA A 131 -3.66 17.37 -6.87
C ALA A 131 -3.93 18.78 -6.31
N SER A 132 -3.31 19.15 -5.19
CA SER A 132 -3.49 20.46 -4.56
C SER A 132 -2.96 21.61 -5.43
N VAL A 133 -1.84 21.42 -6.13
CA VAL A 133 -1.28 22.46 -7.02
C VAL A 133 -2.22 22.76 -8.20
N HIS A 134 -3.00 21.78 -8.68
CA HIS A 134 -3.96 22.00 -9.76
C HIS A 134 -5.19 22.80 -9.29
N ILE A 135 -5.64 22.59 -8.05
CA ILE A 135 -6.75 23.36 -7.46
C ILE A 135 -6.36 24.83 -7.24
N ASN A 136 -5.11 25.09 -6.84
CA ASN A 136 -4.62 26.46 -6.62
C ASN A 136 -4.35 27.26 -7.91
N ARG A 137 -4.59 26.67 -9.11
CA ARG A 137 -4.60 27.41 -10.38
C ARG A 137 -6.00 27.80 -10.84
N LEU A 138 -7.04 27.32 -10.16
CA LEU A 138 -8.45 27.61 -10.46
C LEU A 138 -9.03 28.74 -9.59
N PHE A 139 -8.29 29.18 -8.56
CA PHE A 139 -8.54 30.38 -7.76
C PHE A 139 -7.43 31.39 -8.00
#